data_AF-A0A1T3CR18-F1
#
_entry.id   AF-A0A1T3CR18-F1
#
_cell.length_a   1.000
_cell.length_b   1.000
_cell.length_c   1.000
_cell.angle_alpha   90.00
_cell.angle_beta   90.00
_cell.angle_gamma   90.00
#
_symmetry.space_group_name_H-M   'P 1'
#
loop_
_entity.id
_entity.type
_entity.pdbx_description
1 polymer ?
#
loop_
_entity_poly.entity_id
_entity_poly.type
_entity_poly.pdbx_seq_one_letter_code
_entity_poly.pdbx_strand_id
1 'polypeptide(L)'
;MATQLGLYQPDQPGYFSRLNCISTEPLRTEKIRTWLACTIVAHNNAAGYGSLPTTLSNFALTGRIRDEYFPRISQPLKSQTELQEFFGKATRAMFDNPAEIDGPEPTNVGPFVRALEADLENVLQGMDGTSDLTRLHYTAVKLFLLIQHFFDPDSPERRLAVLEAYNFATTFITYIIEVDVRISIFAHIPVHLFRMLFTAAGAVFKVLNSSYSPDVDTELGNATLNQAISAMRKCSVENNDVAGRHAEIMRQLWLSTDTVSTPGCWQPPSLVHRSRFGASLAYDCLFYWRDNVGGQRSIGLNSSATRSDAVSEAASAATEHALSSNAPELQAQTDMDWASFAWASGMDLTADGFNFDI
;
A
#
# COMPACT_ATOMS: atom_id res chain seq x y z
N MET A 1 -15.97 8.63 18.09
CA MET A 1 -16.29 10.00 18.53
C MET A 1 -17.19 10.77 17.55
N ALA A 2 -16.81 10.98 16.28
CA ALA A 2 -17.58 11.81 15.33
C ALA A 2 -19.10 11.53 15.26
N THR A 3 -19.51 10.25 15.25
CA THR A 3 -20.93 9.84 15.26
C THR A 3 -21.65 10.24 16.54
N GLN A 4 -20.99 10.10 17.70
CA GLN A 4 -21.52 10.47 19.02
C GLN A 4 -21.76 11.98 19.16
N LEU A 5 -21.01 12.80 18.41
CA LEU A 5 -21.16 14.25 18.34
C LEU A 5 -22.17 14.72 17.28
N GLY A 6 -22.80 13.78 16.54
CA GLY A 6 -23.81 14.11 15.54
C GLY A 6 -23.30 14.90 14.33
N LEU A 7 -22.01 14.79 13.99
CA LEU A 7 -21.42 15.63 12.93
C LEU A 7 -22.04 15.37 11.54
N TYR A 8 -22.57 14.17 11.32
CA TYR A 8 -23.32 13.76 10.12
C TYR A 8 -24.77 14.26 10.07
N GLN A 9 -25.30 14.81 11.17
CA GLN A 9 -26.65 15.39 11.28
C GLN A 9 -26.57 16.83 11.84
N PRO A 10 -26.01 17.78 11.06
CA PRO A 10 -25.72 19.14 11.52
C PRO A 10 -26.96 19.88 12.03
N ASP A 11 -28.11 19.62 11.41
CA ASP A 11 -29.41 20.25 11.67
C ASP A 11 -30.09 19.76 12.96
N GLN A 12 -29.65 18.63 13.54
CA GLN A 12 -30.31 17.97 14.67
C GLN A 12 -29.41 17.84 15.92
N PRO A 13 -28.79 18.94 16.42
CA PRO A 13 -27.84 18.87 17.53
C PRO A 13 -28.43 18.32 18.84
N GLY A 14 -29.74 18.46 19.05
CA GLY A 14 -30.44 18.03 20.27
C GLY A 14 -30.51 16.51 20.47
N TYR A 15 -30.25 15.70 19.43
CA TYR A 15 -30.15 14.24 19.58
C TYR A 15 -28.77 13.79 20.08
N PHE A 16 -27.75 14.67 20.02
CA PHE A 16 -26.35 14.33 20.31
C PHE A 16 -25.75 15.16 21.46
N SER A 17 -26.42 16.24 21.87
CA SER A 17 -26.01 17.11 22.98
C SER A 17 -27.15 17.32 23.96
N ARG A 18 -26.82 17.26 25.26
CA ARG A 18 -27.73 17.65 26.36
C ARG A 18 -27.82 19.17 26.57
N LEU A 19 -27.04 19.95 25.81
CA LEU A 19 -27.01 21.41 25.87
C LEU A 19 -27.75 21.99 24.67
N ASN A 20 -28.57 23.01 24.91
CA ASN A 20 -29.24 23.80 23.86
C ASN A 20 -28.21 24.62 23.07
N CYS A 21 -27.55 23.96 22.12
CA CYS A 21 -26.48 24.55 21.31
C CYS A 21 -27.05 25.25 20.08
N ILE A 22 -26.73 26.54 19.91
CA ILE A 22 -27.22 27.36 18.80
C ILE A 22 -26.54 26.90 17.49
N SER A 23 -27.28 26.22 16.62
CA SER A 23 -26.76 25.61 15.38
C SER A 23 -26.72 26.61 14.22
N THR A 24 -25.72 27.51 14.23
CA THR A 24 -25.51 28.50 13.15
C THR A 24 -25.08 27.85 11.83
N GLU A 25 -25.35 28.50 10.69
CA GLU A 25 -24.95 28.01 9.36
C GLU A 25 -23.45 27.70 9.22
N PRO A 26 -22.51 28.54 9.73
CA PRO A 26 -21.08 28.21 9.69
C PRO A 26 -20.76 26.97 10.53
N LEU A 27 -21.31 26.86 11.74
CA LEU A 27 -21.08 25.70 12.61
C LEU A 27 -21.62 24.40 11.99
N ARG A 28 -22.79 24.46 11.33
CA ARG A 28 -23.35 23.32 10.60
C ARG A 28 -22.51 22.91 9.39
N THR A 29 -21.95 23.88 8.68
CA THR A 29 -21.02 23.64 7.57
C THR A 29 -19.70 23.02 8.06
N GLU A 30 -19.15 23.50 9.19
CA GLU A 30 -17.93 22.93 9.79
C GLU A 30 -18.13 21.52 10.36
N LYS A 31 -19.31 21.19 10.91
CA LYS A 31 -19.64 19.82 11.31
C LYS A 31 -19.52 18.85 10.13
N ILE A 32 -20.10 19.19 8.97
CA ILE A 32 -20.01 18.37 7.76
C ILE A 32 -18.57 18.28 7.26
N ARG A 33 -17.82 19.40 7.16
CA ARG A 33 -16.40 19.39 6.77
C ARG A 33 -15.57 18.46 7.66
N THR A 34 -15.78 18.55 8.99
CA THR A 34 -15.13 17.69 9.99
C THR A 34 -15.52 16.22 9.82
N TRP A 35 -16.81 15.93 9.61
CA TRP A 35 -17.29 14.57 9.38
C TRP A 35 -16.64 13.94 8.14
N LEU A 36 -16.62 14.64 6.99
CA LEU A 36 -16.01 14.11 5.77
C LEU A 36 -14.52 13.84 5.94
N ALA A 37 -13.78 14.74 6.61
CA ALA A 37 -12.39 14.50 6.94
C ALA A 37 -12.20 13.22 7.79
N CYS A 38 -13.04 13.01 8.83
CA CYS A 38 -13.03 11.77 9.61
C CYS A 38 -13.37 10.53 8.77
N THR A 39 -14.36 10.61 7.86
CA THR A 39 -14.76 9.52 6.97
C THR A 39 -13.63 9.14 5.99
N ILE A 40 -13.00 10.12 5.35
CA ILE A 40 -11.87 9.93 4.42
C ILE A 40 -10.70 9.26 5.13
N VAL A 41 -10.35 9.70 6.36
CA VAL A 41 -9.28 9.07 7.14
C VAL A 41 -9.64 7.64 7.56
N ALA A 42 -10.88 7.40 8.00
CA ALA A 42 -11.34 6.08 8.38
C ALA A 42 -11.32 5.09 7.20
N HIS A 43 -11.77 5.52 6.01
CA HIS A 43 -11.73 4.71 4.78
C HIS A 43 -10.30 4.40 4.33
N ASN A 44 -9.43 5.40 4.22
CA ASN A 44 -8.03 5.21 3.80
C ASN A 44 -7.26 4.26 4.72
N ASN A 45 -7.54 4.30 6.03
CA ASN A 45 -7.00 3.35 6.98
C ASN A 45 -7.55 1.94 6.75
N ALA A 46 -8.87 1.76 6.74
CA ALA A 46 -9.53 0.46 6.57
C ALA A 46 -9.14 -0.24 5.25
N ALA A 47 -9.18 0.50 4.13
CA ALA A 47 -8.83 0.01 2.81
C ALA A 47 -7.42 -0.62 2.76
N GLY A 48 -6.45 0.04 3.39
CA GLY A 48 -5.07 -0.44 3.44
C GLY A 48 -4.81 -1.60 4.41
N TYR A 49 -5.81 -2.02 5.19
CA TYR A 49 -5.80 -3.29 5.93
C TYR A 49 -6.61 -4.39 5.22
N GLY A 50 -7.17 -4.11 4.04
CA GLY A 50 -8.11 -5.01 3.36
C GLY A 50 -9.50 -5.03 3.99
N SER A 51 -9.88 -4.03 4.79
CA SER A 51 -11.21 -3.95 5.41
C SER A 51 -12.17 -3.14 4.53
N LEU A 52 -13.40 -3.66 4.34
CA LEU A 52 -14.48 -2.95 3.64
C LEU A 52 -14.81 -1.60 4.33
N PRO A 53 -14.97 -0.51 3.56
CA PRO A 53 -15.46 0.76 4.08
C PRO A 53 -16.82 0.62 4.77
N THR A 54 -16.90 1.00 6.05
CA THR A 54 -18.07 0.73 6.90
C THR A 54 -19.33 1.49 6.47
N THR A 55 -20.50 0.96 6.79
CA THR A 55 -21.81 1.49 6.38
C THR A 55 -22.10 2.90 6.94
N LEU A 56 -21.49 3.27 8.07
CA LEU A 56 -21.65 4.57 8.73
C LEU A 56 -21.39 5.76 7.80
N SER A 57 -20.48 5.61 6.83
CA SER A 57 -20.08 6.68 5.92
C SER A 57 -21.13 7.07 4.89
N ASN A 58 -22.03 6.16 4.52
CA ASN A 58 -23.08 6.44 3.54
C ASN A 58 -24.14 7.44 4.06
N PHE A 59 -24.30 7.61 5.38
CA PHE A 59 -25.44 8.32 5.98
C PHE A 59 -25.37 9.87 5.90
N ALA A 60 -24.25 10.45 5.48
CA ALA A 60 -23.98 11.89 5.66
C ALA A 60 -24.11 12.76 4.40
N LEU A 61 -24.12 12.17 3.20
CA LEU A 61 -24.23 12.89 1.92
C LEU A 61 -25.28 12.25 1.00
N THR A 62 -26.41 11.83 1.57
CA THR A 62 -27.57 11.36 0.80
C THR A 62 -28.70 12.39 0.82
N GLY A 63 -29.24 12.70 -0.37
CA GLY A 63 -30.30 13.69 -0.55
C GLY A 63 -29.93 15.06 0.03
N ARG A 64 -30.89 15.68 0.74
CA ARG A 64 -30.82 17.07 1.22
C ARG A 64 -29.48 17.47 1.86
N ILE A 65 -28.83 16.61 2.64
CA ILE A 65 -27.57 16.98 3.31
C ILE A 65 -26.45 17.22 2.27
N ARG A 66 -26.41 16.45 1.17
CA ARG A 66 -25.50 16.73 0.05
C ARG A 66 -25.92 18.02 -0.66
N ASP A 67 -27.18 18.15 -1.03
CA ASP A 67 -27.68 19.32 -1.78
C ASP A 67 -27.44 20.64 -1.04
N GLU A 68 -27.65 20.65 0.28
CA GLU A 68 -27.55 21.85 1.12
C GLU A 68 -26.11 22.19 1.49
N TYR A 69 -25.27 21.21 1.84
CA TYR A 69 -23.92 21.45 2.38
C TYR A 69 -22.79 21.21 1.38
N PHE A 70 -22.89 20.24 0.47
CA PHE A 70 -21.79 19.90 -0.45
C PHE A 70 -21.34 21.09 -1.31
N PRO A 71 -22.23 21.95 -1.88
CA PRO A 71 -21.79 23.15 -2.61
C PRO A 71 -20.85 24.07 -1.80
N ARG A 72 -21.04 24.14 -0.48
CA ARG A 72 -20.31 25.02 0.47
C ARG A 72 -18.93 24.48 0.88
N ILE A 73 -18.51 23.35 0.34
CA ILE A 73 -17.24 22.68 0.68
C ILE A 73 -16.16 23.01 -0.36
N SER A 74 -14.89 23.01 0.05
CA SER A 74 -13.75 23.26 -0.85
C SER A 74 -13.59 22.13 -1.87
N GLN A 75 -13.17 22.47 -3.10
CA GLN A 75 -13.05 21.48 -4.19
C GLN A 75 -12.14 20.28 -3.84
N PRO A 76 -10.97 20.43 -3.19
CA PRO A 76 -10.16 19.28 -2.79
C PRO A 76 -10.90 18.31 -1.86
N LEU A 77 -11.73 18.80 -0.92
CA LEU A 77 -12.48 17.94 -0.01
C LEU A 77 -13.70 17.29 -0.69
N LYS A 78 -14.34 17.97 -1.65
CA LYS A 78 -15.37 17.36 -2.52
C LYS A 78 -14.80 16.18 -3.30
N SER A 79 -13.74 16.42 -4.08
CA SER A 79 -13.12 15.40 -4.93
C SER A 79 -12.54 14.23 -4.13
N GLN A 80 -11.96 14.47 -2.94
CA GLN A 80 -11.55 13.38 -2.05
C GLN A 80 -12.74 12.57 -1.52
N THR A 81 -13.86 13.22 -1.20
CA THR A 81 -15.07 12.52 -0.78
C THR A 81 -15.61 11.64 -1.90
N GLU A 82 -15.70 12.16 -3.13
CA GLU A 82 -16.23 11.44 -4.29
C GLU A 82 -15.33 10.26 -4.71
N LEU A 83 -14.00 10.41 -4.63
CA LEU A 83 -13.07 9.28 -4.80
C LEU A 83 -13.22 8.20 -3.72
N GLN A 84 -13.53 8.57 -2.46
CA GLN A 84 -13.72 7.61 -1.37
C GLN A 84 -15.11 6.94 -1.39
N GLU A 85 -16.14 7.64 -1.85
CA GLU A 85 -17.45 7.06 -2.17
C GLU A 85 -17.33 6.06 -3.33
N PHE A 86 -16.61 6.43 -4.39
CA PHE A 86 -16.28 5.54 -5.51
C PHE A 86 -15.48 4.31 -5.04
N PHE A 87 -14.41 4.49 -4.27
CA PHE A 87 -13.60 3.38 -3.75
C PHE A 87 -14.44 2.41 -2.89
N GLY A 88 -15.36 2.95 -2.08
CA GLY A 88 -16.35 2.17 -1.33
C GLY A 88 -17.32 1.40 -2.23
N LYS A 89 -17.82 2.01 -3.32
CA LYS A 89 -18.63 1.33 -4.34
C LYS A 89 -17.84 0.21 -5.01
N ALA A 90 -16.63 0.48 -5.46
CA ALA A 90 -15.76 -0.47 -6.16
C ALA A 90 -15.41 -1.69 -5.28
N THR A 91 -15.00 -1.46 -4.04
CA THR A 91 -14.65 -2.55 -3.12
C THR A 91 -15.87 -3.40 -2.77
N ARG A 92 -17.06 -2.80 -2.59
CA ARG A 92 -18.29 -3.59 -2.39
C ARG A 92 -18.68 -4.37 -3.65
N ALA A 93 -18.67 -3.73 -4.81
CA ALA A 93 -19.04 -4.37 -6.09
C ALA A 93 -18.16 -5.58 -6.45
N MET A 94 -16.90 -5.62 -6.00
CA MET A 94 -15.99 -6.74 -6.26
C MET A 94 -15.90 -7.77 -5.12
N PHE A 95 -16.14 -7.38 -3.86
CA PHE A 95 -15.86 -8.25 -2.70
C PHE A 95 -17.02 -8.45 -1.71
N ASP A 96 -18.19 -7.83 -1.89
CA ASP A 96 -19.37 -7.99 -0.99
C ASP A 96 -20.17 -9.26 -1.35
N ASN A 97 -19.48 -10.41 -1.38
CA ASN A 97 -20.05 -11.73 -1.62
C ASN A 97 -20.16 -12.51 -0.28
N PRO A 98 -21.37 -12.68 0.30
CA PRO A 98 -21.54 -13.22 1.66
C PRO A 98 -21.46 -14.77 1.75
N ALA A 99 -20.81 -15.43 0.79
CA ALA A 99 -20.89 -16.89 0.59
C ALA A 99 -19.63 -17.69 1.00
N GLU A 100 -18.48 -17.04 1.16
CA GLU A 100 -17.17 -17.72 1.30
C GLU A 100 -16.62 -17.63 2.73
N ILE A 101 -16.32 -18.80 3.31
CA ILE A 101 -15.87 -18.95 4.71
C ILE A 101 -14.43 -18.43 4.90
N ASP A 102 -13.60 -18.55 3.87
CA ASP A 102 -12.18 -18.17 3.88
C ASP A 102 -11.94 -16.68 3.55
N GLY A 103 -13.02 -15.90 3.43
CA GLY A 103 -13.04 -14.53 2.92
C GLY A 103 -13.31 -14.48 1.40
N PRO A 104 -13.56 -13.29 0.83
CA PRO A 104 -13.99 -13.18 -0.56
C PRO A 104 -12.83 -13.42 -1.53
N GLU A 105 -12.99 -14.43 -2.37
CA GLU A 105 -12.08 -14.77 -3.47
C GLU A 105 -12.72 -14.38 -4.81
N PRO A 106 -12.72 -13.08 -5.20
CA PRO A 106 -13.37 -12.67 -6.43
C PRO A 106 -12.72 -13.35 -7.63
N THR A 107 -13.57 -13.82 -8.55
CA THR A 107 -13.18 -14.44 -9.81
C THR A 107 -14.04 -13.84 -10.93
N ASN A 108 -13.47 -13.75 -12.13
CA ASN A 108 -14.05 -12.99 -13.24
C ASN A 108 -14.27 -11.50 -12.84
N VAL A 109 -13.20 -10.84 -12.36
CA VAL A 109 -13.26 -9.40 -11.99
C VAL A 109 -13.32 -8.49 -13.21
N GLY A 110 -12.85 -8.94 -14.37
CA GLY A 110 -12.73 -8.07 -15.56
C GLY A 110 -13.98 -7.31 -16.01
N PRO A 111 -15.21 -7.88 -15.98
CA PRO A 111 -16.44 -7.12 -16.20
C PRO A 111 -16.70 -6.02 -15.16
N PHE A 112 -16.37 -6.27 -13.89
CA PHE A 112 -16.50 -5.29 -12.82
C PHE A 112 -15.48 -4.17 -12.97
N VAL A 113 -14.20 -4.50 -13.21
CA VAL A 113 -13.12 -3.51 -13.41
C VAL A 113 -13.47 -2.56 -14.55
N ARG A 114 -13.85 -3.07 -15.74
CA ARG A 114 -14.21 -2.22 -16.89
C ARG A 114 -15.42 -1.30 -16.62
N ALA A 115 -16.43 -1.79 -15.90
CA ALA A 115 -17.58 -0.97 -15.52
C ALA A 115 -17.20 0.12 -14.51
N LEU A 116 -16.37 -0.23 -13.52
CA LEU A 116 -15.88 0.68 -12.49
C LEU A 116 -14.90 1.73 -13.04
N GLU A 117 -14.10 1.40 -14.06
CA GLU A 117 -13.25 2.39 -14.73
C GLU A 117 -14.06 3.44 -15.50
N ALA A 118 -15.13 3.04 -16.19
CA ALA A 118 -16.05 3.97 -16.84
C ALA A 118 -16.75 4.88 -15.80
N ASP A 119 -17.15 4.34 -14.66
CA ASP A 119 -17.65 5.13 -13.52
C ASP A 119 -16.60 6.08 -12.93
N LEU A 120 -15.33 5.66 -12.84
CA LEU A 120 -14.22 6.46 -12.32
C LEU A 120 -13.89 7.64 -13.24
N GLU A 121 -14.02 7.47 -14.55
CA GLU A 121 -13.84 8.55 -15.51
C GLU A 121 -14.96 9.60 -15.44
N ASN A 122 -16.19 9.19 -15.13
CA ASN A 122 -17.27 10.12 -14.81
C ASN A 122 -16.98 10.93 -13.53
N VAL A 123 -16.24 10.38 -12.56
CA VAL A 123 -15.76 11.12 -11.39
C VAL A 123 -14.67 12.13 -11.80
N LEU A 124 -13.74 11.77 -12.68
CA LEU A 124 -12.69 12.69 -13.16
C LEU A 124 -13.26 13.92 -13.87
N GLN A 125 -14.34 13.77 -14.64
CA GLN A 125 -15.02 14.90 -15.30
C GLN A 125 -15.64 15.91 -14.32
N GLY A 126 -15.86 15.53 -13.05
CA GLY A 126 -16.23 16.46 -11.97
C GLY A 126 -15.05 17.15 -11.27
N MET A 127 -13.81 16.81 -11.64
CA MET A 127 -12.57 17.17 -10.93
C MET A 127 -11.73 18.24 -11.65
N ASP A 128 -12.37 19.11 -12.44
CA ASP A 128 -11.72 20.24 -13.10
C ASP A 128 -10.92 21.12 -12.11
N GLY A 129 -9.71 21.52 -12.54
CA GLY A 129 -8.83 22.40 -11.76
C GLY A 129 -8.26 21.79 -10.46
N THR A 130 -8.23 20.46 -10.34
CA THR A 130 -7.75 19.79 -9.11
C THR A 130 -6.24 19.79 -8.93
N SER A 131 -5.81 19.72 -7.66
CA SER A 131 -4.39 19.72 -7.26
C SER A 131 -3.69 18.40 -7.60
N ASP A 132 -2.35 18.42 -7.67
CA ASP A 132 -1.52 17.23 -7.87
C ASP A 132 -1.84 16.10 -6.86
N LEU A 133 -2.06 16.44 -5.58
CA LEU A 133 -2.47 15.46 -4.56
C LEU A 133 -3.80 14.78 -4.91
N THR A 134 -4.78 15.54 -5.41
CA THR A 134 -6.09 14.99 -5.79
C THR A 134 -6.00 14.14 -7.06
N ARG A 135 -5.20 14.56 -8.05
CA ARG A 135 -4.91 13.75 -9.25
C ARG A 135 -4.16 12.46 -8.90
N LEU A 136 -3.20 12.53 -7.98
CA LEU A 136 -2.47 11.38 -7.45
C LEU A 136 -3.41 10.38 -6.75
N HIS A 137 -4.35 10.86 -5.94
CA HIS A 137 -5.40 10.01 -5.37
C HIS A 137 -6.31 9.37 -6.43
N TYR A 138 -6.69 10.07 -7.50
CA TYR A 138 -7.40 9.45 -8.64
C TYR A 138 -6.55 8.33 -9.28
N THR A 139 -5.25 8.57 -9.54
CA THR A 139 -4.38 7.53 -10.11
C THR A 139 -4.18 6.34 -9.16
N ALA A 140 -4.15 6.56 -7.84
CA ALA A 140 -4.12 5.49 -6.86
C ALA A 140 -5.39 4.63 -6.89
N VAL A 141 -6.56 5.25 -7.08
CA VAL A 141 -7.84 4.55 -7.25
C VAL A 141 -7.90 3.78 -8.58
N LYS A 142 -7.40 4.34 -9.70
CA LYS A 142 -7.32 3.60 -10.98
C LYS A 142 -6.34 2.42 -10.89
N LEU A 143 -5.16 2.61 -10.30
CA LEU A 143 -4.23 1.50 -10.06
C LEU A 143 -4.88 0.39 -9.22
N PHE A 144 -5.63 0.76 -8.17
CA PHE A 144 -6.39 -0.19 -7.36
C PHE A 144 -7.40 -1.00 -8.19
N LEU A 145 -8.06 -0.44 -9.21
CA LEU A 145 -8.95 -1.22 -10.07
C LEU A 145 -8.16 -2.22 -10.93
N LEU A 146 -7.09 -1.77 -11.57
CA LEU A 146 -6.32 -2.60 -12.51
C LEU A 146 -5.60 -3.77 -11.82
N ILE A 147 -5.07 -3.60 -10.60
CA ILE A 147 -4.43 -4.72 -9.87
C ILE A 147 -5.42 -5.84 -9.47
N GLN A 148 -6.74 -5.63 -9.56
CA GLN A 148 -7.69 -6.71 -9.25
C GLN A 148 -7.61 -7.85 -10.26
N HIS A 149 -7.13 -7.60 -11.50
CA HIS A 149 -6.92 -8.66 -12.49
C HIS A 149 -5.93 -9.76 -12.05
N PHE A 150 -5.10 -9.52 -11.02
CA PHE A 150 -4.27 -10.57 -10.42
C PHE A 150 -5.10 -11.67 -9.72
N PHE A 151 -6.36 -11.41 -9.35
CA PHE A 151 -7.27 -12.40 -8.77
C PHE A 151 -7.86 -13.40 -9.77
N ASP A 152 -7.95 -13.06 -11.07
CA ASP A 152 -8.53 -13.93 -12.09
C ASP A 152 -7.64 -15.18 -12.34
N PRO A 153 -8.20 -16.30 -12.83
CA PRO A 153 -7.43 -17.45 -13.33
C PRO A 153 -6.78 -17.13 -14.69
N ASP A 154 -5.65 -17.78 -15.02
CA ASP A 154 -4.88 -17.44 -16.22
C ASP A 154 -5.67 -17.58 -17.53
N SER A 155 -5.66 -16.51 -18.33
CA SER A 155 -6.32 -16.42 -19.63
C SER A 155 -5.62 -15.36 -20.51
N PRO A 156 -5.80 -15.38 -21.85
CA PRO A 156 -5.27 -14.35 -22.74
C PRO A 156 -5.76 -12.93 -22.36
N GLU A 157 -7.03 -12.79 -22.00
CA GLU A 157 -7.66 -11.52 -21.60
C GLU A 157 -7.09 -11.01 -20.28
N ARG A 158 -6.88 -11.90 -19.31
CA ARG A 158 -6.20 -11.58 -18.04
C ARG A 158 -4.76 -11.15 -18.29
N ARG A 159 -4.02 -11.87 -19.15
CA ARG A 159 -2.61 -11.55 -19.45
C ARG A 159 -2.48 -10.12 -19.95
N LEU A 160 -3.32 -9.71 -20.91
CA LEU A 160 -3.38 -8.33 -21.38
C LEU A 160 -3.72 -7.33 -20.26
N ALA A 161 -4.72 -7.62 -19.43
CA ALA A 161 -5.15 -6.71 -18.37
C ALA A 161 -4.14 -6.57 -17.20
N VAL A 162 -3.39 -7.63 -16.90
CA VAL A 162 -2.27 -7.59 -15.92
C VAL A 162 -1.06 -6.85 -16.50
N LEU A 163 -0.81 -6.93 -17.81
CA LEU A 163 0.19 -6.11 -18.50
C LEU A 163 -0.22 -4.63 -18.54
N GLU A 164 -1.52 -4.31 -18.67
CA GLU A 164 -2.02 -2.95 -18.46
C GLU A 164 -1.81 -2.49 -17.02
N ALA A 165 -2.12 -3.33 -16.02
CA ALA A 165 -1.86 -3.03 -14.62
C ALA A 165 -0.37 -2.79 -14.32
N TYR A 166 0.54 -3.53 -14.96
CA TYR A 166 2.00 -3.32 -14.89
C TYR A 166 2.40 -1.94 -15.44
N ASN A 167 1.97 -1.62 -16.67
CA ASN A 167 2.29 -0.35 -17.32
C ASN A 167 1.68 0.86 -16.57
N PHE A 168 0.52 0.68 -15.93
CA PHE A 168 -0.07 1.69 -15.08
C PHE A 168 0.67 1.80 -13.72
N ALA A 169 1.14 0.69 -13.14
CA ALA A 169 1.93 0.69 -11.91
C ALA A 169 3.29 1.38 -12.10
N THR A 170 4.00 1.15 -13.20
CA THR A 170 5.25 1.87 -13.51
C THR A 170 5.00 3.36 -13.73
N THR A 171 3.94 3.71 -14.46
CA THR A 171 3.50 5.11 -14.64
C THR A 171 3.14 5.79 -13.32
N PHE A 172 2.46 5.08 -12.40
CA PHE A 172 2.11 5.60 -11.08
C PHE A 172 3.35 5.84 -10.20
N ILE A 173 4.34 4.94 -10.22
CA ILE A 173 5.61 5.10 -9.49
C ILE A 173 6.37 6.34 -9.99
N THR A 174 6.45 6.54 -11.31
CA THR A 174 7.05 7.75 -11.89
C THR A 174 6.26 8.99 -11.47
N TYR A 175 4.93 8.99 -11.63
CA TYR A 175 4.10 10.16 -11.34
C TYR A 175 4.14 10.58 -9.85
N ILE A 176 4.14 9.64 -8.89
CA ILE A 176 4.25 10.00 -7.47
C ILE A 176 5.63 10.59 -7.12
N ILE A 177 6.70 10.14 -7.78
CA ILE A 177 8.04 10.73 -7.64
C ILE A 177 8.10 12.14 -8.25
N GLU A 178 7.45 12.37 -9.39
CA GLU A 178 7.33 13.73 -9.95
C GLU A 178 6.50 14.66 -9.05
N VAL A 179 5.44 14.15 -8.41
CA VAL A 179 4.64 14.91 -7.44
C VAL A 179 5.49 15.25 -6.21
N ASP A 180 6.36 14.36 -5.73
CA ASP A 180 7.34 14.67 -4.69
C ASP A 180 8.28 15.82 -5.08
N VAL A 181 8.78 15.84 -6.32
CA VAL A 181 9.61 16.96 -6.81
C VAL A 181 8.84 18.30 -6.83
N ARG A 182 7.51 18.29 -6.99
CA ARG A 182 6.68 19.50 -7.04
C ARG A 182 6.17 19.99 -5.68
N ILE A 183 5.82 19.08 -4.76
CA ILE A 183 5.16 19.43 -3.47
C ILE A 183 5.77 18.74 -2.24
N SER A 184 6.90 18.05 -2.37
CA SER A 184 7.62 17.35 -1.28
C SER A 184 6.75 16.36 -0.49
N ILE A 185 5.88 15.62 -1.20
CA ILE A 185 4.85 14.77 -0.58
C ILE A 185 5.44 13.69 0.31
N PHE A 186 6.63 13.14 0.04
CA PHE A 186 7.14 11.99 0.81
C PHE A 186 7.41 12.31 2.29
N ALA A 187 7.73 13.55 2.64
CA ALA A 187 7.90 13.97 4.04
C ALA A 187 6.59 13.88 4.86
N HIS A 188 5.43 13.95 4.20
CA HIS A 188 4.10 14.03 4.81
C HIS A 188 3.07 13.14 4.08
N ILE A 189 3.51 12.00 3.54
CA ILE A 189 2.71 11.20 2.61
C ILE A 189 1.48 10.58 3.31
N PRO A 190 0.26 10.75 2.76
CA PRO A 190 -0.92 10.03 3.25
C PRO A 190 -0.70 8.52 3.18
N VAL A 191 -0.94 7.81 4.31
CA VAL A 191 -0.63 6.37 4.45
C VAL A 191 -1.22 5.47 3.35
N HIS A 192 -2.37 5.82 2.79
CA HIS A 192 -2.95 5.12 1.64
C HIS A 192 -2.10 5.28 0.35
N LEU A 193 -1.55 6.47 0.07
CA LEU A 193 -0.67 6.69 -1.08
C LEU A 193 0.67 5.98 -0.90
N PHE A 194 1.21 5.97 0.33
CA PHE A 194 2.40 5.17 0.65
C PHE A 194 2.14 3.67 0.42
N ARG A 195 1.01 3.15 0.92
CA ARG A 195 0.60 1.76 0.68
C ARG A 195 0.45 1.47 -0.82
N MET A 196 -0.16 2.37 -1.60
CA MET A 196 -0.29 2.18 -3.05
C MET A 196 1.04 2.26 -3.82
N LEU A 197 2.04 3.02 -3.34
CA LEU A 197 3.42 2.98 -3.87
C LEU A 197 4.05 1.59 -3.66
N PHE A 198 3.89 0.99 -2.47
CA PHE A 198 4.34 -0.38 -2.23
C PHE A 198 3.55 -1.41 -3.07
N THR A 199 2.23 -1.26 -3.18
CA THR A 199 1.39 -2.12 -4.05
C THR A 199 1.79 -2.03 -5.52
N ALA A 200 2.12 -0.83 -6.02
CA ALA A 200 2.63 -0.63 -7.38
C ALA A 200 3.96 -1.37 -7.59
N ALA A 201 4.90 -1.23 -6.66
CA ALA A 201 6.17 -1.94 -6.71
C ALA A 201 5.97 -3.48 -6.64
N GLY A 202 5.02 -3.95 -5.83
CA GLY A 202 4.61 -5.35 -5.81
C GLY A 202 4.09 -5.84 -7.15
N ALA A 203 3.21 -5.08 -7.82
CA ALA A 203 2.68 -5.46 -9.13
C ALA A 203 3.78 -5.54 -10.21
N VAL A 204 4.73 -4.58 -10.19
CA VAL A 204 5.92 -4.60 -11.06
C VAL A 204 6.81 -5.83 -10.76
N PHE A 205 7.14 -6.07 -9.49
CA PHE A 205 7.94 -7.21 -9.05
C PHE A 205 7.33 -8.55 -9.49
N LYS A 206 6.01 -8.74 -9.29
CA LYS A 206 5.32 -10.00 -9.61
C LYS A 206 5.25 -10.28 -11.11
N VAL A 207 5.09 -9.27 -11.98
CA VAL A 207 5.11 -9.50 -13.44
C VAL A 207 6.51 -9.84 -13.93
N LEU A 208 7.55 -9.14 -13.45
CA LEU A 208 8.95 -9.43 -13.78
C LEU A 208 9.39 -10.85 -13.35
N ASN A 209 8.83 -11.36 -12.26
CA ASN A 209 9.11 -12.70 -11.71
C ASN A 209 8.15 -13.80 -12.21
N SER A 210 7.58 -13.66 -13.41
CA SER A 210 6.54 -14.57 -13.92
C SER A 210 6.65 -14.88 -15.42
N SER A 211 5.81 -15.78 -15.92
CA SER A 211 5.69 -16.11 -17.36
C SER A 211 5.20 -14.95 -18.25
N TYR A 212 4.85 -13.80 -17.66
CA TYR A 212 4.49 -12.57 -18.35
C TYR A 212 5.71 -11.63 -18.55
N SER A 213 6.84 -11.90 -17.88
CA SER A 213 8.10 -11.14 -17.99
C SER A 213 8.64 -10.96 -19.43
N PRO A 214 8.49 -11.93 -20.36
CA PRO A 214 8.90 -11.74 -21.77
C PRO A 214 8.07 -10.71 -22.56
N ASP A 215 6.92 -10.27 -22.05
CA ASP A 215 6.04 -9.31 -22.72
C ASP A 215 6.29 -7.85 -22.28
N VAL A 216 7.23 -7.62 -21.34
CA VAL A 216 7.54 -6.31 -20.78
C VAL A 216 9.01 -5.93 -20.94
N ASP A 217 9.28 -4.63 -20.94
CA ASP A 217 10.65 -4.13 -20.75
C ASP A 217 11.08 -4.40 -19.30
N THR A 218 11.98 -5.39 -19.15
CA THR A 218 12.51 -5.82 -17.86
C THR A 218 13.61 -4.90 -17.33
N GLU A 219 14.32 -4.16 -18.18
CA GLU A 219 15.32 -3.17 -17.74
C GLU A 219 14.61 -1.95 -17.15
N LEU A 220 13.59 -1.45 -17.85
CA LEU A 220 12.70 -0.40 -17.36
C LEU A 220 12.01 -0.82 -16.04
N GLY A 221 11.47 -2.04 -15.97
CA GLY A 221 10.85 -2.57 -14.75
C GLY A 221 11.80 -2.60 -13.55
N ASN A 222 13.03 -3.09 -13.75
CA ASN A 222 14.07 -3.11 -12.70
C ASN A 222 14.51 -1.69 -12.29
N ALA A 223 14.61 -0.75 -13.23
CA ALA A 223 14.88 0.65 -12.93
C ALA A 223 13.73 1.27 -12.11
N THR A 224 12.48 0.99 -12.47
CA THR A 224 11.29 1.47 -11.74
C THR A 224 11.20 0.88 -10.32
N LEU A 225 11.55 -0.39 -10.10
CA LEU A 225 11.65 -0.95 -8.74
C LEU A 225 12.68 -0.21 -7.88
N ASN A 226 13.86 0.09 -8.44
CA ASN A 226 14.90 0.85 -7.73
C ASN A 226 14.46 2.29 -7.40
N GLN A 227 13.70 2.92 -8.30
CA GLN A 227 13.05 4.21 -8.03
C GLN A 227 12.01 4.10 -6.91
N ALA A 228 11.16 3.07 -6.91
CA ALA A 228 10.17 2.85 -5.85
C ALA A 228 10.82 2.57 -4.47
N ILE A 229 11.88 1.76 -4.41
CA ILE A 229 12.68 1.53 -3.20
C ILE A 229 13.27 2.85 -2.67
N SER A 230 13.77 3.69 -3.57
CA SER A 230 14.33 5.01 -3.23
C SER A 230 13.24 5.99 -2.76
N ALA A 231 12.06 5.96 -3.37
CA ALA A 231 10.90 6.74 -2.95
C ALA A 231 10.38 6.32 -1.56
N MET A 232 10.26 5.01 -1.29
CA MET A 232 9.88 4.52 0.03
C MET A 232 10.90 4.89 1.12
N ARG A 233 12.21 4.92 0.80
CA ARG A 233 13.24 5.47 1.71
C ARG A 233 13.06 6.96 2.00
N LYS A 234 12.66 7.78 1.02
CA LYS A 234 12.33 9.21 1.25
C LYS A 234 11.10 9.40 2.15
N CYS A 235 10.24 8.40 2.28
CA CYS A 235 9.07 8.43 3.18
C CYS A 235 9.42 8.05 4.63
N SER A 236 10.68 7.70 4.91
CA SER A 236 11.14 7.32 6.24
C SER A 236 11.50 8.56 7.06
N VAL A 237 10.99 8.62 8.29
CA VAL A 237 11.20 9.69 9.28
C VAL A 237 12.03 9.23 10.47
N GLU A 238 12.13 7.92 10.71
CA GLU A 238 12.90 7.31 11.79
C GLU A 238 13.55 5.99 11.34
N ASN A 239 14.72 5.65 11.90
CA ASN A 239 15.40 4.40 11.63
C ASN A 239 14.50 3.20 11.99
N ASN A 240 14.40 2.22 11.09
CA ASN A 240 13.54 1.04 11.22
C ASN A 240 12.01 1.32 11.29
N ASP A 241 11.58 2.52 10.87
CA ASP A 241 10.16 2.83 10.73
C ASP A 241 9.46 1.99 9.65
N VAL A 242 8.14 2.17 9.53
CA VAL A 242 7.32 1.42 8.58
C VAL A 242 7.80 1.62 7.13
N ALA A 243 8.22 2.83 6.76
CA ALA A 243 8.61 3.14 5.39
C ALA A 243 9.99 2.55 5.02
N GLY A 244 10.97 2.68 5.93
CA GLY A 244 12.28 2.05 5.81
C GLY A 244 12.19 0.53 5.70
N ARG A 245 11.33 -0.11 6.50
CA ARG A 245 11.10 -1.57 6.44
C ARG A 245 10.47 -2.02 5.13
N HIS A 246 9.45 -1.33 4.61
CA HIS A 246 8.86 -1.68 3.30
C HIS A 246 9.87 -1.51 2.15
N ALA A 247 10.71 -0.47 2.20
CA ALA A 247 11.77 -0.27 1.20
C ALA A 247 12.82 -1.40 1.22
N GLU A 248 13.21 -1.86 2.41
CA GLU A 248 14.17 -2.96 2.57
C GLU A 248 13.56 -4.32 2.17
N ILE A 249 12.29 -4.57 2.50
CA ILE A 249 11.55 -5.74 2.00
C ILE A 249 11.51 -5.77 0.47
N MET A 250 11.14 -4.65 -0.17
CA MET A 250 11.10 -4.57 -1.64
C MET A 250 12.49 -4.72 -2.28
N ARG A 251 13.55 -4.21 -1.63
CA ARG A 251 14.93 -4.45 -2.08
C ARG A 251 15.31 -5.93 -1.99
N GLN A 252 14.95 -6.60 -0.91
CA GLN A 252 15.25 -8.02 -0.72
C GLN A 252 14.46 -8.91 -1.71
N LEU A 253 13.19 -8.58 -1.97
CA LEU A 253 12.40 -9.19 -3.04
C LEU A 253 13.09 -9.04 -4.40
N TRP A 254 13.40 -7.79 -4.79
CA TRP A 254 14.07 -7.48 -6.05
C TRP A 254 15.36 -8.31 -6.25
N LEU A 255 16.22 -8.39 -5.24
CA LEU A 255 17.48 -9.15 -5.30
C LEU A 255 17.32 -10.68 -5.18
N SER A 256 16.16 -11.19 -4.74
CA SER A 256 15.92 -12.64 -4.69
C SER A 256 15.78 -13.26 -6.08
N THR A 257 15.35 -12.45 -7.07
CA THR A 257 15.17 -12.80 -8.49
C THR A 257 16.37 -13.54 -9.11
N ASP A 258 17.60 -13.11 -8.79
CA ASP A 258 18.84 -13.64 -9.40
C ASP A 258 19.37 -14.91 -8.72
N THR A 259 18.90 -15.22 -7.50
CA THR A 259 19.55 -16.21 -6.61
C THR A 259 18.67 -17.42 -6.32
N VAL A 260 17.35 -17.25 -6.30
CA VAL A 260 16.42 -18.36 -6.19
C VAL A 260 16.02 -18.81 -7.60
N SER A 261 16.24 -20.09 -7.93
CA SER A 261 15.58 -20.72 -9.08
C SER A 261 14.09 -20.89 -8.77
N THR A 262 13.34 -19.79 -8.87
CA THR A 262 12.00 -19.63 -8.30
C THR A 262 11.01 -20.66 -8.85
N PRO A 263 10.40 -21.50 -7.99
CA PRO A 263 9.26 -22.34 -8.36
C PRO A 263 8.03 -21.47 -8.67
N GLY A 264 8.03 -20.87 -9.85
CA GLY A 264 7.12 -19.77 -10.21
C GLY A 264 7.59 -18.92 -11.41
N CYS A 265 8.89 -18.94 -11.77
CA CYS A 265 9.43 -18.19 -12.91
C CYS A 265 8.71 -18.46 -14.25
N TRP A 266 8.10 -19.65 -14.39
CA TRP A 266 7.32 -20.08 -15.57
C TRP A 266 5.81 -20.11 -15.33
N GLN A 267 5.32 -19.64 -14.18
CA GLN A 267 3.89 -19.55 -13.86
C GLN A 267 3.36 -18.13 -14.12
N PRO A 268 2.07 -17.99 -14.46
CA PRO A 268 1.38 -16.70 -14.48
C PRO A 268 1.43 -16.02 -13.11
N PRO A 269 1.50 -14.67 -13.03
CA PRO A 269 1.55 -13.95 -11.77
C PRO A 269 0.19 -13.98 -11.07
N SER A 270 -0.03 -14.96 -10.18
CA SER A 270 -1.25 -15.18 -9.39
C SER A 270 -1.09 -14.73 -7.94
N LEU A 271 -2.19 -14.46 -7.24
CA LEU A 271 -2.19 -14.23 -5.79
C LEU A 271 -2.37 -15.55 -5.03
N VAL A 272 -1.59 -15.75 -3.97
CA VAL A 272 -1.75 -16.83 -2.98
C VAL A 272 -2.55 -16.32 -1.78
N HIS A 273 -2.23 -15.12 -1.29
CA HIS A 273 -2.89 -14.52 -0.12
C HIS A 273 -4.05 -13.60 -0.53
N ARG A 274 -5.21 -14.19 -0.81
CA ARG A 274 -6.36 -13.54 -1.47
C ARG A 274 -7.36 -12.88 -0.52
N SER A 275 -7.40 -13.27 0.76
CA SER A 275 -8.44 -12.88 1.74
C SER A 275 -8.40 -11.44 2.29
N ARG A 276 -7.49 -10.58 1.83
CA ARG A 276 -7.36 -9.16 2.27
C ARG A 276 -7.84 -8.15 1.22
N PHE A 277 -8.86 -8.50 0.45
CA PHE A 277 -9.58 -7.60 -0.45
C PHE A 277 -8.60 -6.80 -1.36
N GLY A 278 -8.77 -5.47 -1.45
CA GLY A 278 -7.90 -4.58 -2.21
C GLY A 278 -6.42 -4.53 -1.76
N ALA A 279 -6.11 -5.01 -0.55
CA ALA A 279 -4.74 -5.06 -0.03
C ALA A 279 -4.03 -6.39 -0.32
N SER A 280 -4.73 -7.41 -0.85
CA SER A 280 -4.19 -8.76 -1.05
C SER A 280 -2.88 -8.79 -1.83
N LEU A 281 -2.72 -8.02 -2.91
CA LEU A 281 -1.45 -8.00 -3.66
C LEU A 281 -0.25 -7.50 -2.83
N ALA A 282 -0.47 -6.52 -1.94
CA ALA A 282 0.58 -6.02 -1.05
C ALA A 282 0.94 -7.05 0.04
N TYR A 283 -0.07 -7.63 0.70
CA TYR A 283 0.15 -8.65 1.73
C TYR A 283 0.76 -9.93 1.14
N ASP A 284 0.37 -10.32 -0.06
CA ASP A 284 0.96 -11.44 -0.80
C ASP A 284 2.46 -11.23 -1.06
N CYS A 285 2.89 -10.02 -1.42
CA CYS A 285 4.32 -9.69 -1.53
C CYS A 285 5.04 -9.74 -0.17
N LEU A 286 4.39 -9.32 0.92
CA LEU A 286 4.96 -9.41 2.29
C LEU A 286 5.11 -10.86 2.76
N PHE A 287 4.10 -11.71 2.55
CA PHE A 287 4.15 -13.13 2.91
C PHE A 287 5.15 -13.89 2.02
N TYR A 288 5.15 -13.64 0.71
CA TYR A 288 6.14 -14.22 -0.20
C TYR A 288 7.58 -13.85 0.23
N TRP A 289 7.83 -12.58 0.62
CA TRP A 289 9.11 -12.18 1.19
C TRP A 289 9.44 -12.94 2.47
N ARG A 290 8.51 -13.03 3.44
CA ARG A 290 8.70 -13.75 4.71
C ARG A 290 9.14 -15.19 4.47
N ASP A 291 8.41 -15.88 3.60
CA ASP A 291 8.54 -17.34 3.42
C ASP A 291 9.72 -17.73 2.51
N ASN A 292 10.10 -16.87 1.55
CA ASN A 292 11.14 -17.19 0.56
C ASN A 292 12.46 -16.41 0.73
N VAL A 293 12.49 -15.33 1.51
CA VAL A 293 13.66 -14.43 1.57
C VAL A 293 14.04 -14.04 3.00
N GLY A 294 13.08 -13.61 3.81
CA GLY A 294 13.30 -13.22 5.21
C GLY A 294 13.67 -14.42 6.08
N GLY A 295 12.80 -15.43 6.14
CA GLY A 295 12.99 -16.63 6.96
C GLY A 295 14.21 -17.48 6.58
N GLN A 296 14.67 -17.42 5.32
CA GLN A 296 15.81 -18.21 4.87
C GLN A 296 17.16 -17.74 5.43
N ARG A 297 17.27 -16.52 5.98
CA ARG A 297 18.51 -16.00 6.56
C ARG A 297 18.99 -16.77 7.79
N SER A 298 18.07 -17.39 8.52
CA SER A 298 18.35 -18.33 9.63
C SER A 298 19.14 -19.57 9.18
N ILE A 299 18.97 -19.98 7.91
CA ILE A 299 19.50 -21.25 7.39
C ILE A 299 20.69 -21.03 6.43
N GLY A 300 20.70 -19.95 5.63
CA GLY A 300 21.61 -19.79 4.50
C GLY A 300 23.06 -19.38 4.83
N LEU A 301 23.27 -18.52 5.85
CA LEU A 301 24.55 -17.80 6.01
C LEU A 301 25.69 -18.59 6.68
N ASN A 302 25.41 -19.76 7.27
CA ASN A 302 26.44 -20.61 7.89
C ASN A 302 27.11 -21.60 6.92
N SER A 303 26.79 -21.54 5.63
CA SER A 303 27.24 -22.51 4.61
C SER A 303 28.61 -22.23 3.98
N SER A 304 29.26 -21.09 4.31
CA SER A 304 30.47 -20.59 3.64
C SER A 304 31.74 -20.57 4.50
N ALA A 305 31.79 -21.30 5.62
CA ALA A 305 32.97 -21.34 6.50
C ALA A 305 33.26 -22.73 7.13
N THR A 306 33.54 -23.75 6.31
CA THR A 306 34.23 -24.99 6.76
C THR A 306 34.76 -25.81 5.57
N ARG A 307 35.79 -25.30 4.88
CA ARG A 307 36.69 -26.17 4.10
C ARG A 307 37.95 -26.37 4.94
N SER A 308 38.16 -27.59 5.43
CA SER A 308 39.14 -27.92 6.46
C SER A 308 40.58 -27.53 6.08
N ASP A 309 41.25 -26.80 6.96
CA ASP A 309 42.70 -26.66 6.94
C ASP A 309 43.40 -28.03 7.08
N ALA A 310 44.49 -28.20 6.34
CA ALA A 310 45.44 -29.28 6.54
C ALA A 310 46.84 -28.87 6.04
N VAL A 311 47.80 -28.79 6.97
CA VAL A 311 49.25 -28.55 6.74
C VAL A 311 49.56 -27.11 6.24
N SER A 312 50.40 -26.29 6.90
CA SER A 312 51.61 -26.59 7.69
C SER A 312 51.83 -25.60 8.85
N GLU A 313 52.66 -25.99 9.82
CA GLU A 313 53.17 -25.11 10.89
C GLU A 313 54.33 -24.19 10.46
N ALA A 314 54.59 -23.19 11.33
CA ALA A 314 55.87 -22.53 11.62
C ALA A 314 56.49 -21.50 10.63
N ALA A 315 56.32 -20.21 10.97
CA ALA A 315 57.44 -19.25 11.04
C ALA A 315 57.13 -18.01 11.92
N SER A 316 57.80 -17.93 13.06
CA SER A 316 58.12 -16.73 13.88
C SER A 316 57.57 -15.32 13.51
N ALA A 317 56.66 -14.84 14.37
CA ALA A 317 56.80 -13.67 15.26
C ALA A 317 57.09 -12.23 14.74
N ALA A 318 56.46 -11.30 15.48
CA ALA A 318 56.89 -9.93 15.85
C ALA A 318 56.37 -8.70 15.06
N THR A 319 55.77 -7.81 15.86
CA THR A 319 55.78 -6.32 15.78
C THR A 319 54.43 -5.67 15.50
N GLU A 320 54.01 -4.81 16.43
CA GLU A 320 52.87 -3.92 16.33
C GLU A 320 53.21 -2.71 15.42
N HIS A 321 52.26 -2.23 14.63
CA HIS A 321 51.94 -0.79 14.68
C HIS A 321 50.55 -0.49 14.12
N ALA A 322 49.82 0.38 14.82
CA ALA A 322 48.54 0.88 14.35
C ALA A 322 48.71 2.07 13.39
N LEU A 323 47.78 2.20 12.44
CA LEU A 323 47.45 3.46 11.75
C LEU A 323 45.94 3.49 11.45
N SER A 324 45.30 4.62 11.75
CA SER A 324 43.84 4.78 11.70
C SER A 324 43.35 5.19 10.32
N SER A 325 42.19 4.64 9.93
CA SER A 325 41.31 5.22 8.92
C SER A 325 39.86 5.12 9.39
N ASN A 326 39.35 6.15 10.07
CA ASN A 326 37.97 6.17 10.56
C ASN A 326 36.96 6.26 9.40
N ALA A 327 36.22 5.18 9.19
CA ALA A 327 34.90 5.21 8.56
C ALA A 327 33.89 4.59 9.56
N PRO A 328 32.70 5.16 9.74
CA PRO A 328 31.71 4.60 10.66
C PRO A 328 31.07 3.36 10.02
N GLU A 329 31.54 2.17 10.39
CA GLU A 329 30.81 0.93 10.12
C GLU A 329 29.44 0.99 10.82
N LEU A 330 28.37 0.76 10.06
CA LEU A 330 27.03 0.65 10.62
C LEU A 330 26.91 -0.71 11.33
N GLN A 331 27.27 -0.76 12.61
CA GLN A 331 27.11 -1.96 13.43
C GLN A 331 25.62 -2.34 13.46
N ALA A 332 25.29 -3.49 12.87
CA ALA A 332 23.95 -4.04 12.93
C ALA A 332 23.66 -4.44 14.38
N GLN A 333 22.72 -3.73 15.02
CA GLN A 333 22.38 -3.94 16.42
C GLN A 333 21.48 -5.17 16.55
N THR A 334 21.95 -6.19 17.27
CA THR A 334 21.42 -7.56 17.30
C THR A 334 20.33 -7.82 18.34
N ASP A 335 19.97 -6.82 19.14
CA ASP A 335 19.01 -6.95 20.24
C ASP A 335 17.87 -5.94 20.07
N MET A 336 16.63 -6.43 20.07
CA MET A 336 15.43 -5.66 19.73
C MET A 336 14.29 -5.94 20.73
N ASP A 337 13.65 -4.88 21.22
CA ASP A 337 12.41 -4.98 22.01
C ASP A 337 11.17 -4.84 21.11
N TRP A 338 10.78 -5.94 20.46
CA TRP A 338 9.63 -5.95 19.54
C TRP A 338 8.26 -5.87 20.24
N ALA A 339 8.18 -5.95 21.57
CA ALA A 339 6.92 -5.78 22.29
C ALA A 339 6.33 -4.36 22.12
N SER A 340 7.20 -3.37 21.91
CA SER A 340 6.82 -1.98 21.62
C SER A 340 6.35 -1.76 20.16
N PHE A 341 6.73 -2.65 19.24
CA PHE A 341 6.52 -2.53 17.78
C PHE A 341 5.09 -2.87 17.33
N ALA A 342 4.37 -3.71 18.08
CA ALA A 342 2.98 -4.07 17.82
C ALA A 342 2.02 -2.87 17.94
N TRP A 343 2.26 -1.96 18.89
CA TRP A 343 1.34 -0.85 19.20
C TRP A 343 1.48 0.35 18.25
N ALA A 344 2.69 0.67 17.80
CA ALA A 344 2.94 1.81 16.92
C ALA A 344 2.47 1.58 15.47
N SER A 345 2.40 0.31 15.04
CA SER A 345 2.19 -0.04 13.63
C SER A 345 0.72 -0.13 13.21
N GLY A 346 -0.19 -0.53 14.14
CA GLY A 346 -1.56 -0.95 13.82
C GLY A 346 -1.67 -2.25 13.00
N MET A 347 -0.61 -2.59 12.26
CA MET A 347 -0.29 -3.92 11.77
C MET A 347 0.35 -4.71 12.92
N ASP A 348 -0.41 -5.61 13.55
CA ASP A 348 0.14 -6.58 14.49
C ASP A 348 0.86 -7.69 13.70
N LEU A 349 2.04 -7.35 13.19
CA LEU A 349 2.90 -8.24 12.40
C LEU A 349 3.25 -9.50 13.21
N THR A 350 3.39 -9.38 14.53
CA THR A 350 3.56 -10.48 15.48
C THR A 350 2.37 -11.46 15.48
N ALA A 351 1.12 -10.98 15.50
CA ALA A 351 -0.07 -11.83 15.41
C ALA A 351 -0.34 -12.36 13.98
N ASP A 352 0.03 -11.62 12.94
CA ASP A 352 0.02 -12.08 11.54
C ASP A 352 1.18 -13.08 11.23
N GLY A 353 1.94 -13.52 12.24
CA GLY A 353 2.96 -14.57 12.12
C GLY A 353 4.28 -14.11 11.49
N PHE A 354 4.51 -12.81 11.40
CA PHE A 354 5.81 -12.22 11.09
C PHE A 354 6.60 -12.01 12.39
N ASN A 355 6.94 -13.10 13.09
CA ASN A 355 7.88 -13.00 14.20
C ASN A 355 9.32 -12.96 13.68
N PHE A 356 10.17 -12.13 14.31
CA PHE A 356 11.52 -11.80 13.85
C PHE A 356 12.58 -11.93 14.95
N ASP A 357 12.35 -12.80 15.94
CA ASP A 357 13.31 -13.11 17.01
C ASP A 357 14.41 -14.09 16.55
N ILE A 358 15.25 -13.70 15.58
CA ILE A 358 16.57 -14.31 15.26
C ILE A 358 17.54 -13.22 14.78
#